data_AF-A0A7K9ARW1-F1
#
_entry.id   AF-A0A7K9ARW1-F1
#
_cell.length_a   1.000
_cell.length_b   1.000
_cell.length_c   1.000
_cell.angle_alpha   90.00
_cell.angle_beta   90.00
_cell.angle_gamma   90.00
#
_symmetry.space_group_name_H-M   'P 1'
#
loop_
_entity.id
_entity.type
_entity.pdbx_description
1 polymer ?
#
loop_
_entity_poly.entity_id
_entity_poly.type
_entity_poly.pdbx_seq_one_letter_code
_entity_poly.pdbx_strand_id
1 'polypeptide(L)'
;QLQDKLLEKDKELKTIKLDLELRDRATEAKIAEKIAALVEEVYSAQRERDEAVMARLRLANEERDEAFLRVRHLEQSLKELENINPEENDMTLQELLNRINNADTGIDILKNGAIILNRIHRTKEHKKKIVAEEMNAVIEQRDAALSQCKRLEQELHHLKEQNQTSANNTRHLTAENNQERALKAELITLQQEKEAVLQQCKKLEEEIQTLRVYYSLHKSLSQGMSLKNQFNCTFGTSESGLKSGEDVVTLMYRQVEELAAQLQQAQSQQKETELKLQKALEASQEANEKVEK
;
A
#
# COMPACT_ATOMS: atom_id res chain seq x y z
N GLN A 1 -56.19 106.83 39.87
CA GLN A 1 -54.84 106.46 40.36
C GLN A 1 -54.85 105.20 41.24
N LEU A 2 -55.52 105.18 42.41
CA LEU A 2 -55.59 103.96 43.25
C LEU A 2 -56.43 102.84 42.62
N GLN A 3 -57.56 103.19 42.01
CA GLN A 3 -58.47 102.25 41.37
C GLN A 3 -57.84 101.57 40.14
N ASP A 4 -57.06 102.31 39.36
CA ASP A 4 -56.34 101.77 38.19
C ASP A 4 -55.27 100.75 38.59
N LYS A 5 -54.51 101.05 39.65
CA LYS A 5 -53.51 100.12 40.22
C LYS A 5 -54.14 98.84 40.77
N LEU A 6 -55.32 98.94 41.38
CA LEU A 6 -56.04 97.77 41.91
C LEU A 6 -56.53 96.88 40.76
N LEU A 7 -57.08 97.48 39.70
CA LEU A 7 -57.45 96.77 38.48
C LEU A 7 -56.25 96.11 37.78
N GLU A 8 -55.08 96.72 37.82
CA GLU A 8 -53.85 96.15 37.27
C GLU A 8 -53.35 94.95 38.09
N LYS A 9 -53.31 95.06 39.43
CA LYS A 9 -52.96 93.94 40.32
C LYS A 9 -53.96 92.78 40.21
N ASP A 10 -55.25 93.06 40.07
CA ASP A 10 -56.27 92.03 39.85
C ASP A 10 -56.09 91.29 38.53
N LYS A 11 -55.64 91.99 37.47
CA LYS A 11 -55.29 91.36 36.19
C LYS A 11 -54.06 90.46 36.34
N GLU A 12 -52.99 90.96 36.98
CA GLU A 12 -51.78 90.17 37.25
C GLU A 12 -52.07 88.91 38.07
N LEU A 13 -52.88 89.03 39.13
CA LEU A 13 -53.28 87.88 39.95
C LEU A 13 -54.08 86.85 39.15
N LYS A 14 -55.00 87.30 38.29
CA LYS A 14 -55.74 86.41 37.38
C LYS A 14 -54.81 85.71 36.40
N THR A 15 -53.82 86.41 35.86
CA THR A 15 -52.81 85.82 34.97
C THR A 15 -51.97 84.78 35.70
N ILE A 16 -51.43 85.09 36.88
CA ILE A 16 -50.63 84.14 37.67
C ILE A 16 -51.45 82.89 38.04
N LYS A 17 -52.71 83.07 38.44
CA LYS A 17 -53.61 81.94 38.75
C LYS A 17 -53.83 81.06 37.53
N LEU A 18 -54.08 81.66 36.37
CA LEU A 18 -54.26 80.93 35.11
C LEU A 18 -52.98 80.19 34.71
N ASP A 19 -51.81 80.80 34.86
CA ASP A 19 -50.52 80.16 34.59
C ASP A 19 -50.25 78.97 35.51
N LEU A 20 -50.61 79.05 36.79
CA LEU A 20 -50.51 77.93 37.73
C LEU A 20 -51.45 76.79 37.33
N GLU A 21 -52.72 77.08 37.04
CA GLU A 21 -53.68 76.07 36.57
C GLU A 21 -53.23 75.40 35.26
N LEU A 22 -52.61 76.16 34.35
CA LEU A 22 -52.04 75.61 33.12
C LEU A 22 -50.84 74.69 33.39
N ARG A 23 -49.95 75.06 34.33
CA ARG A 23 -48.82 74.19 34.71
C ARG A 23 -49.32 72.91 35.36
N ASP A 24 -50.27 73.00 36.28
CA ASP A 24 -50.85 71.82 36.96
C ASP A 24 -51.46 70.86 35.94
N ARG A 25 -52.32 71.38 35.03
CA ARG A 25 -52.87 70.58 33.92
C ARG A 25 -51.81 69.97 33.02
N ALA A 26 -50.72 70.70 32.73
CA ALA A 26 -49.62 70.18 31.94
C ALA A 26 -48.87 69.04 32.65
N THR A 27 -48.73 69.10 33.98
CA THR A 27 -48.14 68.01 34.77
C THR A 27 -49.06 66.80 34.84
N GLU A 28 -50.36 66.99 35.04
CA GLU A 28 -51.37 65.93 35.03
C GLU A 28 -51.41 65.21 33.68
N ALA A 29 -51.37 65.97 32.57
CA ALA A 29 -51.33 65.39 31.22
C ALA A 29 -50.09 64.52 31.00
N LYS A 30 -48.90 64.98 31.46
CA LYS A 30 -47.66 64.19 31.38
C LYS A 30 -47.71 62.93 32.23
N ILE A 31 -48.35 62.98 33.39
CA ILE A 31 -48.54 61.80 34.24
C ILE A 31 -49.50 60.81 33.56
N ALA A 32 -50.62 61.31 33.03
CA ALA A 32 -51.58 60.48 32.30
C ALA A 32 -50.97 59.80 31.06
N GLU A 33 -50.14 60.52 30.29
CA GLU A 33 -49.40 59.99 29.15
C GLU A 33 -48.46 58.85 29.57
N LYS A 34 -47.69 59.03 30.65
CA LYS A 34 -46.81 57.99 31.18
C LYS A 34 -47.58 56.77 31.68
N ILE A 35 -48.71 56.98 32.34
CA ILE A 35 -49.57 55.89 32.81
C ILE A 35 -50.15 55.13 31.61
N ALA A 36 -50.63 55.82 30.58
CA ALA A 36 -51.18 55.20 29.37
C ALA A 36 -50.12 54.33 28.66
N ALA A 37 -48.89 54.86 28.49
CA ALA A 37 -47.78 54.11 27.91
C ALA A 37 -47.44 52.86 28.73
N LEU A 38 -47.36 52.97 30.05
CA LEU A 38 -47.09 51.82 30.93
C LEU A 38 -48.20 50.75 30.84
N VAL A 39 -49.46 51.18 30.76
CA VAL A 39 -50.58 50.25 30.60
C VAL A 39 -50.47 49.50 29.28
N GLU A 40 -50.16 50.20 28.18
CA GLU A 40 -49.99 49.58 26.87
C GLU A 40 -48.81 48.59 26.81
N GLU A 41 -47.69 48.91 27.47
CA GLU A 41 -46.55 47.99 27.63
C GLU A 41 -46.94 46.74 28.41
N VAL A 42 -47.64 46.89 29.54
CA VAL A 42 -48.10 45.75 30.36
C VAL A 42 -49.06 44.86 29.56
N TYR A 43 -50.00 45.46 28.82
CA TYR A 43 -50.90 44.70 27.97
C TYR A 43 -50.15 43.93 26.87
N SER A 44 -49.17 44.56 26.24
CA SER A 44 -48.36 43.94 25.20
C SER A 44 -47.52 42.78 25.74
N ALA A 45 -46.83 42.98 26.86
CA ALA A 45 -46.05 41.95 27.53
C ALA A 45 -46.92 40.77 28.00
N GLN A 46 -48.13 41.05 28.49
CA GLN A 46 -49.08 40.02 28.90
C GLN A 46 -49.54 39.18 27.71
N ARG A 47 -49.82 39.82 26.58
CA ARG A 47 -50.19 39.12 25.34
C ARG A 47 -49.05 38.24 24.84
N GLU A 48 -47.83 38.74 24.79
CA GLU A 48 -46.65 37.96 24.39
C GLU A 48 -46.44 36.74 25.31
N ARG A 49 -46.61 36.92 26.62
CA ARG A 49 -46.54 35.85 27.60
C ARG A 49 -47.60 34.77 27.33
N ASP A 50 -48.84 35.17 27.05
CA ASP A 50 -49.93 34.24 26.77
C ASP A 50 -49.70 33.48 25.46
N GLU A 51 -49.22 34.16 24.42
CA GLU A 51 -48.85 33.54 23.14
C GLU A 51 -47.70 32.52 23.32
N ALA A 52 -46.67 32.86 24.08
CA ALA A 52 -45.56 31.96 24.38
C ALA A 52 -45.98 30.73 25.21
N VAL A 53 -46.88 30.91 26.18
CA VAL A 53 -47.43 29.81 26.97
C VAL A 53 -48.27 28.88 26.08
N MET A 54 -49.11 29.42 25.22
CA MET A 54 -49.92 28.63 24.29
C MET A 54 -49.04 27.87 23.28
N ALA A 55 -47.96 28.47 22.79
CA ALA A 55 -47.01 27.81 21.91
C ALA A 55 -46.31 26.62 22.61
N ARG A 56 -45.84 26.81 23.85
CA ARG A 56 -45.24 25.73 24.65
C ARG A 56 -46.22 24.59 24.92
N LEU A 57 -47.48 24.92 25.22
CA LEU A 57 -48.52 23.92 25.47
C LEU A 57 -48.83 23.10 24.21
N ARG A 58 -48.84 23.74 23.02
CA ARG A 58 -49.01 23.03 21.74
C ARG A 58 -47.87 22.05 21.49
N LEU A 59 -46.62 22.51 21.62
CA LEU A 59 -45.44 21.65 21.44
C LEU A 59 -45.47 20.46 22.40
N ALA A 60 -45.77 20.68 23.68
CA ALA A 60 -45.88 19.59 24.66
C ALA A 60 -46.98 18.57 24.29
N ASN A 61 -48.10 19.02 23.72
CA ASN A 61 -49.15 18.12 23.23
C ASN A 61 -48.70 17.34 21.98
N GLU A 62 -48.03 18.00 21.03
CA GLU A 62 -47.49 17.36 19.83
C GLU A 62 -46.46 16.28 20.18
N GLU A 63 -45.52 16.59 21.07
CA GLU A 63 -44.51 15.63 21.57
C GLU A 63 -45.16 14.44 22.29
N ARG A 64 -46.18 14.69 23.12
CA ARG A 64 -46.94 13.64 23.79
C ARG A 64 -47.67 12.75 22.77
N ASP A 65 -48.32 13.35 21.78
CA ASP A 65 -49.09 12.62 20.78
C ASP A 65 -48.15 11.79 19.87
N GLU A 66 -46.99 12.31 19.53
CA GLU A 66 -45.95 11.56 18.82
C GLU A 66 -45.42 10.39 19.67
N ALA A 67 -45.12 10.63 20.95
CA ALA A 67 -44.70 9.57 21.86
C ALA A 67 -45.77 8.47 21.98
N PHE A 68 -47.05 8.86 22.05
CA PHE A 68 -48.16 7.93 22.10
C PHE A 68 -48.31 7.13 20.80
N LEU A 69 -48.11 7.75 19.64
CA LEU A 69 -48.08 7.05 18.35
C LEU A 69 -46.94 6.03 18.29
N ARG A 70 -45.73 6.39 18.76
CA ARG A 70 -44.59 5.47 18.83
C ARG A 70 -44.89 4.29 19.75
N VAL A 71 -45.47 4.53 20.93
CA VAL A 71 -45.88 3.46 21.85
C VAL A 71 -46.91 2.54 21.20
N ARG A 72 -47.95 3.08 20.57
CA ARG A 72 -48.95 2.24 19.86
C ARG A 72 -48.34 1.41 18.75
N HIS A 73 -47.41 1.97 17.97
CA HIS A 73 -46.72 1.20 16.93
C HIS A 73 -45.90 0.07 17.57
N LEU A 74 -45.17 0.34 18.65
CA LEU A 74 -44.41 -0.67 19.37
C LEU A 74 -45.32 -1.76 19.97
N GLU A 75 -46.47 -1.39 20.54
CA GLU A 75 -47.48 -2.34 21.02
C GLU A 75 -48.04 -3.21 19.89
N GLN A 76 -48.28 -2.63 18.72
CA GLN A 76 -48.70 -3.38 17.53
C GLN A 76 -47.61 -4.35 17.07
N SER A 77 -46.36 -3.89 16.96
CA SER A 77 -45.22 -4.74 16.64
C SER A 77 -45.01 -5.84 17.67
N LEU A 78 -45.19 -5.54 18.96
CA LEU A 78 -45.08 -6.51 20.04
C LEU A 78 -46.22 -7.53 19.99
N LYS A 79 -47.45 -7.12 19.67
CA LYS A 79 -48.57 -8.05 19.45
C LYS A 79 -48.35 -8.94 18.22
N GLU A 80 -47.72 -8.42 17.17
CA GLU A 80 -47.30 -9.22 16.01
C GLU A 80 -46.21 -10.25 16.39
N LEU A 81 -45.33 -9.89 17.32
CA LEU A 81 -44.27 -10.76 17.87
C LEU A 81 -44.80 -11.76 18.92
N GLU A 82 -45.77 -11.41 19.76
CA GLU A 82 -46.42 -12.33 20.72
C GLU A 82 -47.22 -13.43 20.01
N ASN A 83 -47.65 -13.18 18.77
CA ASN A 83 -48.20 -14.20 17.87
C ASN A 83 -47.12 -15.10 17.23
N ILE A 84 -45.86 -14.95 17.61
CA ILE A 84 -44.75 -15.79 17.21
C ILE A 84 -44.30 -16.57 18.44
N ASN A 85 -44.84 -17.76 18.62
CA ASN A 85 -44.16 -18.74 19.47
C ASN A 85 -42.80 -19.07 18.81
N PRO A 86 -41.65 -18.76 19.42
CA PRO A 86 -40.34 -18.98 18.80
C PRO A 86 -40.10 -20.46 18.48
N GLU A 87 -40.60 -21.37 19.31
CA GLU A 87 -40.56 -22.82 19.04
C GLU A 87 -41.38 -23.23 17.81
N GLU A 88 -42.41 -22.46 17.44
CA GLU A 88 -43.25 -22.74 16.28
C GLU A 88 -42.71 -22.18 14.97
N ASN A 89 -41.69 -21.32 15.00
CA ASN A 89 -41.03 -20.79 13.80
C ASN A 89 -39.82 -21.63 13.36
N ASP A 90 -39.13 -22.29 14.30
CA ASP A 90 -37.96 -23.13 14.01
C ASP A 90 -38.32 -24.53 13.47
N MET A 91 -39.57 -24.97 13.64
CA MET A 91 -40.00 -26.26 13.13
C MET A 91 -39.98 -26.30 11.60
N THR A 92 -39.56 -27.40 11.00
CA THR A 92 -39.70 -27.58 9.56
C THR A 92 -41.18 -27.79 9.18
N LEU A 93 -41.56 -27.49 7.92
CA LEU A 93 -42.90 -27.82 7.43
C LEU A 93 -43.21 -29.32 7.60
N GLN A 94 -42.19 -30.16 7.42
CA GLN A 94 -42.30 -31.60 7.62
C GLN A 94 -42.62 -31.97 9.07
N GLU A 95 -41.99 -31.32 10.04
CA GLU A 95 -42.29 -31.53 11.47
C GLU A 95 -43.72 -31.11 11.83
N LEU A 96 -44.19 -29.98 11.30
CA LEU A 96 -45.57 -29.52 11.51
C LEU A 96 -46.60 -30.49 10.91
N LEU A 97 -46.33 -31.00 9.70
CA LEU A 97 -47.17 -32.00 9.05
C LEU A 97 -47.16 -33.33 9.82
N ASN A 98 -46.00 -33.77 10.30
CA ASN A 98 -45.89 -34.96 11.13
C ASN A 98 -46.64 -34.82 12.46
N ARG A 99 -46.63 -33.63 13.08
CA ARG A 99 -47.41 -33.33 14.29
C ARG A 99 -48.90 -33.32 14.03
N ILE A 100 -49.36 -32.82 12.88
CA ILE A 100 -50.76 -32.91 12.47
C ILE A 100 -51.16 -34.38 12.26
N ASN A 101 -50.32 -35.16 11.59
CA ASN A 101 -50.60 -36.57 11.29
C ASN A 101 -50.66 -37.45 12.55
N ASN A 102 -49.90 -37.08 13.59
CA ASN A 102 -49.80 -37.82 14.86
C ASN A 102 -50.55 -37.12 16.00
N ALA A 103 -51.44 -36.16 15.72
CA ALA A 103 -52.16 -35.42 16.75
C ALA A 103 -53.30 -36.25 17.35
N ASP A 104 -53.32 -36.37 18.68
CA ASP A 104 -54.36 -37.10 19.42
C ASP A 104 -55.67 -36.30 19.57
N THR A 105 -55.62 -34.98 19.36
CA THR A 105 -56.79 -34.09 19.49
C THR A 105 -56.97 -33.17 18.29
N GLY A 106 -58.23 -32.82 18.00
CA GLY A 106 -58.55 -31.83 16.96
C GLY A 106 -58.01 -30.42 17.26
N ILE A 107 -57.77 -30.11 18.55
CA ILE A 107 -57.18 -28.84 18.98
C ILE A 107 -55.72 -28.77 18.53
N ASP A 108 -54.96 -29.87 18.64
CA ASP A 108 -53.57 -29.93 18.20
C ASP A 108 -53.44 -29.84 16.67
N ILE A 109 -54.38 -30.45 15.94
CA ILE A 109 -54.47 -30.31 14.48
C ILE A 109 -54.70 -28.84 14.10
N LEU A 110 -55.66 -28.17 14.74
CA LEU A 110 -55.96 -26.76 14.46
C LEU A 110 -54.80 -25.84 14.81
N LYS A 111 -54.13 -26.08 15.94
CA LYS A 111 -52.96 -25.30 16.36
C LYS A 111 -51.83 -25.42 15.34
N ASN A 112 -51.44 -26.63 14.95
CA ASN A 112 -50.39 -26.84 13.96
C ASN A 112 -50.79 -26.33 12.55
N GLY A 113 -52.06 -26.48 12.18
CA GLY A 113 -52.61 -25.92 10.93
C GLY A 113 -52.56 -24.39 10.88
N ALA A 114 -52.85 -23.72 12.00
CA ALA A 114 -52.76 -22.26 12.11
C ALA A 114 -51.33 -21.75 11.91
N ILE A 115 -50.33 -22.47 12.43
CA ILE A 115 -48.90 -22.14 12.22
C ILE A 115 -48.55 -22.20 10.73
N ILE A 116 -48.95 -23.27 10.04
CA ILE A 116 -48.70 -23.43 8.59
C ILE A 116 -49.37 -22.30 7.81
N LEU A 117 -50.64 -22.00 8.10
CA LEU A 117 -51.38 -20.92 7.44
C LEU A 117 -50.72 -19.55 7.66
N ASN A 118 -50.30 -19.25 8.89
CA ASN A 118 -49.60 -18.01 9.22
C ASN A 118 -48.27 -17.90 8.45
N ARG A 119 -47.49 -18.99 8.33
CA ARG A 119 -46.26 -19.02 7.53
C ARG A 119 -46.50 -18.76 6.05
N ILE A 120 -47.55 -19.37 5.47
CA ILE A 120 -47.94 -19.15 4.07
C ILE A 120 -48.32 -17.67 3.87
N HIS A 121 -49.13 -17.11 4.77
CA HIS A 121 -49.58 -15.74 4.68
C HIS A 121 -48.40 -14.76 4.76
N ARG A 122 -47.52 -14.93 5.75
CA ARG A 122 -46.29 -14.13 5.90
C ARG A 122 -45.38 -14.20 4.68
N THR A 123 -45.17 -15.39 4.14
CA THR A 123 -44.35 -15.56 2.93
C THR A 123 -44.98 -14.84 1.74
N LYS A 124 -46.31 -14.89 1.60
CA LYS A 124 -47.03 -14.20 0.53
C LYS A 124 -46.94 -12.68 0.67
N GLU A 125 -47.14 -12.16 1.87
CA GLU A 125 -47.01 -10.71 2.13
C GLU A 125 -45.58 -10.21 1.95
N HIS A 126 -44.58 -10.97 2.43
CA HIS A 126 -43.17 -10.64 2.19
C HIS A 126 -42.84 -10.58 0.69
N LYS A 127 -43.33 -11.54 -0.10
CA LYS A 127 -43.16 -11.52 -1.56
C LYS A 127 -43.81 -10.30 -2.20
N LYS A 128 -45.03 -9.93 -1.79
CA LYS A 128 -45.69 -8.72 -2.30
C LYS A 128 -44.89 -7.46 -1.96
N LYS A 129 -44.35 -7.38 -0.73
CA LYS A 129 -43.53 -6.26 -0.28
C LYS A 129 -42.25 -6.12 -1.11
N ILE A 130 -41.51 -7.22 -1.31
CA ILE A 130 -40.33 -7.24 -2.20
C ILE A 130 -40.72 -6.74 -3.60
N VAL A 131 -41.77 -7.29 -4.20
CA VAL A 131 -42.19 -6.92 -5.56
C VAL A 131 -42.56 -5.44 -5.66
N ALA A 132 -43.21 -4.88 -4.64
CA ALA A 132 -43.54 -3.46 -4.60
C ALA A 132 -42.27 -2.59 -4.49
N GLU A 133 -41.31 -2.98 -3.64
CA GLU A 133 -40.03 -2.30 -3.49
C GLU A 133 -39.19 -2.37 -4.78
N GLU A 134 -39.12 -3.53 -5.43
CA GLU A 134 -38.45 -3.71 -6.72
C GLU A 134 -39.10 -2.86 -7.82
N MET A 135 -40.43 -2.83 -7.89
CA MET A 135 -41.16 -2.00 -8.85
C MET A 135 -40.86 -0.51 -8.63
N ASN A 136 -40.87 -0.05 -7.39
CA ASN A 136 -40.53 1.34 -7.05
C ASN A 136 -39.09 1.67 -7.46
N ALA A 137 -38.12 0.79 -7.16
CA ALA A 137 -36.72 0.97 -7.55
C ALA A 137 -36.55 1.06 -9.08
N VAL A 138 -37.27 0.24 -9.84
CA VAL A 138 -37.26 0.28 -11.32
C VAL A 138 -37.84 1.60 -11.83
N ILE A 139 -38.93 2.09 -11.23
CA ILE A 139 -39.53 3.39 -11.57
C ILE A 139 -38.54 4.53 -11.31
N GLU A 140 -37.89 4.55 -10.15
CA GLU A 140 -36.89 5.55 -9.81
C GLU A 140 -35.69 5.53 -10.76
N GLN A 141 -35.18 4.34 -11.11
CA GLN A 141 -34.10 4.20 -12.09
C GLN A 141 -34.51 4.70 -13.48
N ARG A 142 -35.72 4.38 -13.93
CA ARG A 142 -36.27 4.89 -15.19
C ARG A 142 -36.34 6.42 -15.19
N ASP A 143 -36.85 7.01 -14.11
CA ASP A 143 -37.03 8.46 -14.03
C ASP A 143 -35.69 9.20 -13.93
N ALA A 144 -34.71 8.61 -13.24
CA ALA A 144 -33.33 9.10 -13.23
C ALA A 144 -32.69 9.02 -14.63
N ALA A 145 -32.84 7.89 -15.33
CA ALA A 145 -32.33 7.72 -16.69
C ALA A 145 -33.00 8.72 -17.66
N LEU A 146 -34.32 8.91 -17.59
CA LEU A 146 -35.03 9.90 -18.40
C LEU A 146 -34.53 11.33 -18.12
N SER A 147 -34.24 11.65 -16.86
CA SER A 147 -33.69 12.95 -16.48
C SER A 147 -32.27 13.15 -17.01
N GLN A 148 -31.45 12.10 -17.03
CA GLN A 148 -30.13 12.12 -17.64
C GLN A 148 -30.21 12.28 -19.17
N CYS A 149 -31.10 11.54 -19.85
CA CYS A 149 -31.31 11.67 -21.29
C CYS A 149 -31.69 13.11 -21.65
N LYS A 150 -32.65 13.72 -20.95
CA LYS A 150 -33.05 15.12 -21.17
C LYS A 150 -31.89 16.09 -21.00
N ARG A 151 -31.02 15.87 -19.99
CA ARG A 151 -29.83 16.70 -19.77
C ARG A 151 -28.83 16.55 -20.91
N LEU A 152 -28.52 15.32 -21.31
CA LEU A 152 -27.60 15.04 -22.41
C LEU A 152 -28.12 15.60 -23.74
N GLU A 153 -29.44 15.55 -23.98
CA GLU A 153 -30.05 16.19 -25.14
C GLU A 153 -29.85 17.72 -25.15
N GLN A 154 -29.96 18.37 -23.99
CA GLN A 154 -29.69 19.80 -23.84
C GLN A 154 -28.20 20.12 -24.03
N GLU A 155 -27.30 19.34 -23.43
CA GLU A 155 -25.85 19.50 -23.60
C GLU A 155 -25.43 19.32 -25.06
N LEU A 156 -26.01 18.34 -25.76
CA LEU A 156 -25.79 18.12 -27.18
C LEU A 156 -26.26 19.32 -28.00
N HIS A 157 -27.43 19.88 -27.68
CA HIS A 157 -27.91 21.10 -28.32
C HIS A 157 -26.93 22.25 -28.14
N HIS A 158 -26.46 22.49 -26.92
CA HIS A 158 -25.47 23.53 -26.62
C HIS A 158 -24.13 23.29 -27.32
N LEU A 159 -23.63 22.06 -27.37
CA LEU A 159 -22.40 21.72 -28.10
C LEU A 159 -22.56 21.93 -29.60
N LYS A 160 -23.73 21.64 -30.18
CA LYS A 160 -24.03 21.96 -31.59
C LYS A 160 -24.00 23.47 -31.84
N GLU A 161 -24.62 24.26 -30.97
CA GLU A 161 -24.58 25.73 -31.05
C GLU A 161 -23.14 26.26 -30.88
N GLN A 162 -22.38 25.72 -29.94
CA GLN A 162 -20.98 26.09 -29.70
C GLN A 162 -20.06 25.72 -30.89
N ASN A 163 -20.25 24.54 -31.48
CA ASN A 163 -19.50 24.13 -32.67
C ASN A 163 -19.87 24.97 -33.89
N GLN A 164 -21.15 25.31 -34.06
CA GLN A 164 -21.57 26.19 -35.15
C GLN A 164 -21.00 27.60 -35.00
N THR A 165 -20.91 28.11 -33.77
CA THR A 165 -20.26 29.42 -33.48
C THR A 165 -18.73 29.34 -33.58
N SER A 166 -18.11 28.20 -33.26
CA SER A 166 -16.65 27.99 -33.35
C SER A 166 -16.17 27.72 -34.78
N ALA A 167 -16.95 27.01 -35.59
CA ALA A 167 -16.68 26.79 -37.02
C ALA A 167 -16.68 28.12 -37.81
N ASN A 168 -17.41 29.13 -37.33
CA ASN A 168 -17.37 30.48 -37.86
C ASN A 168 -16.14 31.29 -37.42
N ASN A 169 -15.25 30.73 -36.59
CA ASN A 169 -14.02 31.37 -36.10
C ASN A 169 -12.75 30.62 -36.58
N THR A 170 -12.17 31.08 -37.69
CA THR A 170 -10.98 30.51 -38.36
C THR A 170 -9.73 30.36 -37.46
N ARG A 171 -9.66 31.06 -36.32
CA ARG A 171 -8.51 31.00 -35.39
C ARG A 171 -8.42 29.73 -34.53
N HIS A 172 -9.53 29.00 -34.32
CA HIS A 172 -9.53 27.89 -33.36
C HIS A 172 -8.95 26.58 -33.96
N LEU A 173 -9.15 26.37 -35.26
CA LEU A 173 -8.70 25.17 -35.98
C LEU A 173 -7.17 25.04 -36.06
N THR A 174 -6.44 26.15 -36.03
CA THR A 174 -4.97 26.16 -36.15
C THR A 174 -4.26 25.87 -34.83
N ALA A 175 -4.86 26.20 -33.68
CA ALA A 175 -4.28 25.95 -32.37
C ALA A 175 -4.30 24.46 -32.00
N GLU A 176 -5.43 23.79 -32.24
CA GLU A 176 -5.62 22.37 -31.93
C GLU A 176 -4.69 21.47 -32.77
N ASN A 177 -4.51 21.80 -34.06
CA ASN A 177 -3.60 21.05 -34.94
C ASN A 177 -2.13 21.12 -34.50
N ASN A 178 -1.70 22.26 -33.97
CA ASN A 178 -0.32 22.43 -33.50
C ASN A 178 -0.05 21.65 -32.22
N GLN A 179 -1.04 21.56 -31.33
CA GLN A 179 -0.93 20.79 -30.09
C GLN A 179 -0.85 19.27 -30.36
N GLU A 180 -1.63 18.76 -31.31
CA GLU A 180 -1.58 17.35 -31.71
C GLU A 180 -0.20 16.95 -32.27
N ARG A 181 0.43 17.83 -33.06
CA ARG A 181 1.77 17.58 -33.61
C ARG A 181 2.86 17.53 -32.54
N ALA A 182 2.77 18.39 -31.51
CA ALA A 182 3.73 18.41 -30.42
C ALA A 182 3.72 17.08 -29.64
N LEU A 183 2.53 16.57 -29.29
CA LEU A 183 2.39 15.32 -28.54
C LEU A 183 2.90 14.10 -29.33
N LYS A 184 2.72 14.08 -30.66
CA LYS A 184 3.26 13.01 -31.52
C LYS A 184 4.79 13.01 -31.55
N ALA A 185 5.42 14.19 -31.55
CA ALA A 185 6.88 14.29 -31.53
C ALA A 185 7.47 13.76 -30.21
N GLU A 186 6.85 14.10 -29.08
CA GLU A 186 7.29 13.67 -27.74
C GLU A 186 7.20 12.15 -27.55
N LEU A 187 6.17 11.51 -28.10
CA LEU A 187 6.00 10.06 -28.05
C LEU A 187 7.14 9.34 -28.80
N ILE A 188 7.51 9.84 -29.98
CA ILE A 188 8.59 9.27 -30.79
C ILE A 188 9.93 9.38 -30.05
N THR A 189 10.23 10.52 -29.43
CA THR A 189 11.48 10.69 -28.67
C THR A 189 11.57 9.74 -27.48
N LEU A 190 10.49 9.58 -26.72
CA LEU A 190 10.46 8.67 -25.57
C LEU A 190 10.68 7.21 -26.00
N GLN A 191 10.15 6.82 -27.16
CA GLN A 191 10.32 5.48 -27.70
C GLN A 191 11.78 5.20 -28.12
N GLN A 192 12.45 6.18 -28.71
CA GLN A 192 13.87 6.07 -29.06
C GLN A 192 14.78 5.97 -27.82
N GLU A 193 14.50 6.76 -26.78
CA GLU A 193 15.24 6.70 -25.52
C GLU A 193 15.10 5.34 -24.84
N LYS A 194 13.88 4.79 -24.79
CA LYS A 194 13.63 3.44 -24.26
C LYS A 194 14.47 2.39 -24.98
N GLU A 195 14.55 2.45 -26.30
CA GLU A 195 15.30 1.47 -27.09
C GLU A 195 16.82 1.59 -26.88
N ALA A 196 17.35 2.82 -26.75
CA ALA A 196 18.75 3.06 -26.44
C ALA A 196 19.16 2.49 -25.08
N VAL A 197 18.32 2.68 -24.05
CA VAL A 197 18.57 2.11 -22.70
C VAL A 197 18.59 0.58 -22.75
N LEU A 198 17.66 -0.02 -23.49
CA LEU A 198 17.57 -1.48 -23.61
C LEU A 198 18.82 -2.07 -24.27
N GLN A 199 19.36 -1.41 -25.30
CA GLN A 199 20.63 -1.80 -25.92
C GLN A 199 21.81 -1.68 -24.96
N GLN A 200 21.84 -0.64 -24.11
CA GLN A 200 22.91 -0.48 -23.12
C GLN A 200 22.87 -1.59 -22.06
N CYS A 201 21.70 -1.96 -21.56
CA CYS A 201 21.54 -3.07 -20.62
C CYS A 201 22.10 -4.37 -21.19
N LYS A 202 21.82 -4.66 -22.46
CA LYS A 202 22.30 -5.88 -23.13
C LYS A 202 23.83 -5.94 -23.20
N LYS A 203 24.49 -4.82 -23.50
CA LYS A 203 25.96 -4.74 -23.52
C LYS A 203 26.57 -5.01 -22.15
N LEU A 204 25.98 -4.42 -21.09
CA LEU A 204 26.44 -4.64 -19.72
C LEU A 204 26.29 -6.11 -19.29
N GLU A 205 25.21 -6.78 -19.70
CA GLU A 205 25.04 -8.22 -19.46
C GLU A 205 26.13 -9.05 -20.14
N GLU A 206 26.50 -8.73 -21.38
CA GLU A 206 27.58 -9.41 -22.13
C GLU A 206 28.95 -9.20 -21.46
N GLU A 207 29.23 -7.99 -20.97
CA GLU A 207 30.46 -7.69 -20.22
C GLU A 207 30.54 -8.48 -18.91
N ILE A 208 29.45 -8.52 -18.14
CA ILE A 208 29.37 -9.31 -16.90
C ILE A 208 29.63 -10.78 -17.18
N GLN A 209 29.05 -11.32 -18.26
CA GLN A 209 29.24 -12.72 -18.61
C GLN A 209 30.69 -13.01 -19.00
N THR A 210 31.32 -12.09 -19.73
CA THR A 210 32.74 -12.17 -20.10
C THR A 210 33.64 -12.15 -18.87
N LEU A 211 33.39 -11.24 -17.92
CA LEU A 211 34.13 -11.17 -16.65
C LEU A 211 34.00 -12.46 -15.84
N ARG A 212 32.82 -13.09 -15.81
CA ARG A 212 32.63 -14.40 -15.16
C ARG A 212 33.50 -15.49 -15.75
N VAL A 213 33.63 -15.54 -17.08
CA VAL A 213 34.49 -16.50 -17.77
C VAL A 213 35.96 -16.25 -17.43
N TYR A 214 36.42 -15.00 -17.52
CA TYR A 214 37.80 -14.63 -17.17
C TYR A 214 38.16 -15.00 -15.73
N TYR A 215 37.28 -14.66 -14.77
CA TYR A 215 37.50 -15.01 -13.37
C TYR A 215 37.60 -16.53 -13.16
N SER A 216 36.72 -17.29 -13.81
CA SER A 216 36.72 -18.76 -13.73
C SER A 216 38.01 -19.36 -14.28
N LEU A 217 38.49 -18.85 -15.43
CA LEU A 217 39.74 -19.29 -16.04
C LEU A 217 40.96 -18.97 -15.16
N HIS A 218 41.02 -17.74 -14.63
CA HIS A 218 42.11 -17.31 -13.75
C HIS A 218 42.18 -18.19 -12.49
N LYS A 219 41.01 -18.51 -11.89
CA LYS A 219 40.93 -19.41 -10.74
C LYS A 219 41.50 -20.80 -11.04
N SER A 220 41.16 -21.37 -12.19
CA SER A 220 41.68 -22.67 -12.64
C SER A 220 43.19 -22.65 -12.92
N LEU A 221 43.69 -21.61 -13.58
CA LEU A 221 45.13 -21.44 -13.86
C LEU A 221 45.95 -21.27 -12.58
N SER A 222 45.45 -20.50 -11.62
CA SER A 222 46.10 -20.34 -10.32
C SER A 222 46.20 -21.66 -9.56
N GLN A 223 45.17 -22.50 -9.61
CA GLN A 223 45.22 -23.86 -9.03
C GLN A 223 46.24 -24.74 -9.74
N GLY A 224 46.31 -24.70 -11.08
CA GLY A 224 47.31 -25.43 -11.85
C GLY A 224 48.74 -25.01 -11.54
N MET A 225 48.98 -23.72 -11.32
CA MET A 225 50.31 -23.19 -10.99
C MET A 225 50.77 -23.64 -9.59
N SER A 226 49.85 -23.70 -8.63
CA SER A 226 50.11 -24.29 -7.30
C SER A 226 50.52 -25.76 -7.40
N LEU A 227 49.83 -26.56 -8.21
CA LEU A 227 50.14 -27.98 -8.42
C LEU A 227 51.51 -28.17 -9.10
N LYS A 228 51.82 -27.33 -10.10
CA LYS A 228 53.12 -27.36 -10.79
C LYS A 228 54.29 -27.05 -9.85
N ASN A 229 54.11 -26.09 -8.93
CA ASN A 229 55.14 -25.76 -7.94
C ASN A 229 55.40 -26.94 -6.99
N GLN A 230 54.35 -27.63 -6.51
CA GLN A 230 54.52 -28.85 -5.70
C GLN A 230 55.28 -29.96 -6.45
N PHE A 231 54.94 -30.15 -7.73
CA PHE A 231 55.63 -31.15 -8.56
C PHE A 231 57.13 -30.83 -8.71
N ASN A 232 57.46 -29.57 -9.00
CA ASN A 232 58.85 -29.14 -9.16
C ASN A 232 59.68 -29.28 -7.87
N CYS A 233 59.11 -28.96 -6.70
CA CYS A 233 59.78 -29.19 -5.41
C CYS A 233 60.09 -30.68 -5.19
N THR A 234 59.12 -31.55 -5.52
CA THR A 234 59.30 -33.00 -5.40
C THR A 234 60.36 -33.52 -6.37
N PHE A 235 60.34 -33.04 -7.62
CA PHE A 235 61.32 -33.41 -8.64
C PHE A 235 62.74 -32.96 -8.32
N GLY A 236 62.93 -31.71 -7.86
CA GLY A 236 64.24 -31.19 -7.48
C GLY A 236 64.87 -31.96 -6.33
N THR A 237 64.04 -32.45 -5.39
CA THR A 237 64.49 -33.34 -4.32
C THR A 237 65.05 -34.64 -4.90
N SER A 238 64.33 -35.27 -5.82
CA SER A 238 64.77 -36.50 -6.49
C SER A 238 66.04 -36.30 -7.34
N GLU A 239 66.13 -35.20 -8.08
CA GLU A 239 67.31 -34.89 -8.91
C GLU A 239 68.56 -34.68 -8.06
N SER A 240 68.44 -33.96 -6.93
CA SER A 240 69.56 -33.77 -6.01
C SER A 240 70.05 -35.10 -5.42
N GLY A 241 69.13 -36.03 -5.13
CA GLY A 241 69.46 -37.39 -4.72
C GLY A 241 70.24 -38.15 -5.79
N LEU A 242 69.82 -38.05 -7.06
CA LEU A 242 70.51 -38.69 -8.18
C LEU A 242 71.92 -38.13 -8.42
N LYS A 243 72.09 -36.80 -8.41
CA LYS A 243 73.41 -36.15 -8.54
C LYS A 243 74.37 -36.58 -7.43
N SER A 244 73.89 -36.65 -6.20
CA SER A 244 74.72 -37.15 -5.09
C SER A 244 75.16 -38.61 -5.30
N GLY A 245 74.30 -39.43 -5.91
CA GLY A 245 74.67 -40.80 -6.29
C GLY A 245 75.70 -40.84 -7.43
N GLU A 246 75.57 -39.97 -8.43
CA GLU A 246 76.49 -39.87 -9.56
C GLU A 246 77.89 -39.40 -9.12
N ASP A 247 77.98 -38.43 -8.21
CA ASP A 247 79.25 -37.97 -7.63
C ASP A 247 79.99 -39.12 -6.91
N VAL A 248 79.24 -39.95 -6.17
CA VAL A 248 79.79 -41.14 -5.49
C VAL A 248 80.32 -42.17 -6.49
N VAL A 249 79.61 -42.40 -7.59
CA VAL A 249 80.06 -43.30 -8.66
C VAL A 249 81.33 -42.77 -9.33
N THR A 250 81.39 -41.47 -9.61
CA THR A 250 82.54 -40.83 -10.25
C THR A 250 83.79 -40.94 -9.38
N LEU A 251 83.64 -40.77 -8.06
CA LEU A 251 84.71 -40.97 -7.09
C LEU A 251 85.24 -42.40 -7.10
N MET A 252 84.34 -43.39 -7.14
CA MET A 252 84.73 -44.81 -7.24
C MET A 252 85.50 -45.10 -8.53
N TYR A 253 85.08 -44.57 -9.67
CA TYR A 253 85.79 -44.76 -10.94
C TYR A 253 87.23 -44.24 -10.87
N ARG A 254 87.45 -43.06 -10.29
CA ARG A 254 88.79 -42.47 -10.14
C ARG A 254 89.69 -43.35 -9.24
N GLN A 255 89.14 -43.91 -8.17
CA GLN A 255 89.88 -44.84 -7.30
C GLN A 255 90.28 -46.14 -8.04
N VAL A 256 89.39 -46.66 -8.89
CA VAL A 256 89.69 -47.84 -9.71
C VAL A 256 90.82 -47.54 -10.70
N GLU A 257 90.82 -46.38 -11.34
CA GLU A 257 91.90 -45.97 -12.25
C GLU A 257 93.25 -45.81 -11.53
N GLU A 258 93.26 -45.19 -10.34
CA GLU A 258 94.48 -45.08 -9.52
C GLU A 258 95.06 -46.44 -9.14
N LEU A 259 94.21 -47.38 -8.71
CA LEU A 259 94.62 -48.75 -8.40
C LEU A 259 95.18 -49.47 -9.63
N ALA A 260 94.59 -49.29 -10.80
CA ALA A 260 95.09 -49.87 -12.05
C ALA A 260 96.47 -49.32 -12.43
N ALA A 261 96.69 -48.00 -12.25
CA ALA A 261 97.99 -47.37 -12.50
C ALA A 261 99.08 -47.88 -11.54
N GLN A 262 98.76 -48.03 -10.25
CA GLN A 262 99.68 -48.62 -9.27
C GLN A 262 100.07 -50.05 -9.64
N LEU A 263 99.11 -50.84 -10.15
CA LEU A 263 99.35 -52.21 -10.56
C LEU A 263 100.27 -52.29 -11.79
N GLN A 264 100.12 -51.41 -12.78
CA GLN A 264 101.04 -51.32 -13.92
C GLN A 264 102.46 -50.93 -13.49
N GLN A 265 102.60 -49.98 -12.55
CA GLN A 265 103.90 -49.58 -12.03
C GLN A 265 104.62 -50.75 -11.33
N ALA A 266 103.90 -51.51 -10.50
CA ALA A 266 104.43 -52.70 -9.84
C ALA A 266 104.89 -53.77 -10.85
N GLN A 267 104.14 -53.98 -11.93
CA GLN A 267 104.52 -54.90 -13.02
C GLN A 267 105.78 -54.43 -13.77
N SER A 268 105.93 -53.13 -14.00
CA SER A 268 107.14 -52.58 -14.63
C SER A 268 108.37 -52.78 -13.75
N GLN A 269 108.23 -52.52 -12.44
CA GLN A 269 109.30 -52.75 -11.46
C GLN A 269 109.67 -54.23 -11.39
N GLN A 270 108.69 -55.14 -11.40
CA GLN A 270 108.92 -56.57 -11.44
C GLN A 270 109.76 -56.98 -12.66
N LYS A 271 109.36 -56.56 -13.88
CA LYS A 271 110.13 -56.84 -15.11
C LYS A 271 111.56 -56.28 -15.05
N GLU A 272 111.75 -55.10 -14.49
CA GLU A 272 113.09 -54.51 -14.35
C GLU A 272 113.96 -55.32 -13.38
N THR A 273 113.39 -55.79 -12.25
CA THR A 273 114.12 -56.65 -11.31
C THR A 273 114.47 -58.01 -11.92
N GLU A 274 113.57 -58.58 -12.72
CA GLU A 274 113.77 -59.85 -13.42
C GLU A 274 114.92 -59.75 -14.45
N LEU A 275 114.99 -58.64 -15.19
CA LEU A 275 116.06 -58.38 -16.15
C LEU A 275 117.43 -58.19 -15.46
N LYS A 276 117.46 -57.57 -14.29
CA LYS A 276 118.68 -57.46 -13.46
C LYS A 276 119.13 -58.83 -12.96
N LEU A 277 118.19 -59.70 -12.58
CA LEU A 277 118.48 -61.07 -12.16
C LEU A 277 119.09 -61.90 -13.30
N GLN A 278 118.54 -61.77 -14.51
CA GLN A 278 119.03 -62.49 -15.69
C GLN A 278 120.47 -62.09 -16.07
N LYS A 279 120.78 -60.79 -16.02
CA LYS A 279 122.16 -60.30 -16.23
C LYS A 279 123.14 -60.82 -15.17
N ALA A 280 122.71 -60.93 -13.91
CA ALA A 280 123.54 -61.50 -12.85
C ALA A 280 123.79 -63.01 -13.06
N LEU A 281 122.80 -63.72 -13.61
CA LEU A 281 122.92 -65.13 -14.01
C LEU A 281 123.90 -65.33 -15.16
N GLU A 282 123.83 -64.51 -16.21
CA GLU A 282 124.77 -64.55 -17.35
C GLU A 282 126.21 -64.24 -16.91
N ALA A 283 126.40 -63.24 -16.04
CA ALA A 283 127.71 -62.92 -15.47
C ALA A 283 128.26 -64.07 -14.59
N SER A 284 127.39 -64.81 -13.90
CA SER A 284 127.77 -66.00 -13.12
C SER A 284 128.15 -67.18 -14.03
N GLN A 285 127.51 -67.33 -15.19
CA GLN A 285 127.86 -68.37 -16.17
C GLN A 285 129.18 -68.07 -16.88
N GLU A 286 129.43 -66.82 -17.30
CA GLU A 286 130.74 -66.39 -17.88
C GLU A 286 131.90 -66.53 -16.88
N ALA A 287 131.64 -66.33 -15.59
CA ALA A 287 132.63 -66.56 -14.53
C ALA A 287 132.94 -68.06 -14.35
N ASN A 288 131.94 -68.94 -14.53
CA ASN A 288 132.12 -70.40 -14.45
C ASN A 288 132.86 -70.97 -15.68
N GLU A 289 132.59 -70.46 -16.89
CA GLU A 289 133.30 -70.90 -18.11
C GLU A 289 134.79 -70.53 -18.14
N LYS A 290 135.22 -69.54 -17.35
CA LYS A 290 136.64 -69.17 -17.18
C LYS A 290 137.40 -70.03 -16.17
N VAL A 291 136.72 -70.89 -15.42
CA VAL A 291 137.32 -71.79 -14.41
C VAL A 291 137.57 -73.21 -14.94
N GLU A 292 137.01 -73.58 -16.11
CA GLU A 292 137.23 -74.88 -16.76
C GLU A 292 138.23 -74.86 -17.96
N LYS A 293 139.13 -73.87 -18.03
CA LYS A 293 140.35 -73.91 -18.87
C LYS A 293 141.60 -73.99 -18.01
#